data_AF-A0A4Q3L9G3-F1
#
_entry.id   AF-A0A4Q3L9G3-F1
#
_cell.length_a   1.000
_cell.length_b   1.000
_cell.length_c   1.000
_cell.angle_alpha   90.00
_cell.angle_beta   90.00
_cell.angle_gamma   90.00
#
_symmetry.space_group_name_H-M   'P 1'
#
loop_
_entity.id
_entity.type
_entity.pdbx_description
1 polymer ?
#
loop_
_entity_poly.entity_id
_entity_poly.type
_entity_poly.pdbx_seq_one_letter_code
_entity_poly.pdbx_strand_id
1 'polypeptide(L)'
;GETYNVGGWNEKPNLEIVRTICGLLDELRPRAGGGSYSEQIAFVKDRPGHDRRYAIDARKIERELGWKPAETFESGIRKTVEWYLSHGDWVERVQSGAYREWIVAQYTQAA
;
A
#
# COMPACT_ATOMS: atom_id res chain seq x y z
N GLY A 1 5.79 2.13 -32.93
CA GLY A 1 4.94 2.43 -31.77
C GLY A 1 5.84 2.93 -30.66
N GLU A 2 5.39 3.92 -29.91
CA GLU A 2 6.16 4.47 -28.78
C GLU A 2 5.81 3.77 -27.47
N THR A 3 6.79 3.68 -26.58
CA THR A 3 6.61 3.20 -25.20
C THR A 3 6.91 4.33 -24.22
N TYR A 4 6.08 4.45 -23.17
CA TYR A 4 6.19 5.46 -22.13
C TYR A 4 6.12 4.81 -20.75
N ASN A 5 7.15 5.03 -19.94
CA ASN A 5 7.11 4.70 -18.52
C ASN A 5 6.20 5.68 -17.77
N VAL A 6 5.40 5.16 -16.84
CA VAL A 6 4.52 5.96 -15.96
C VAL A 6 4.94 5.70 -14.52
N GLY A 7 5.22 6.76 -13.75
CA GLY A 7 5.67 6.63 -12.37
C GLY A 7 5.70 7.97 -11.65
N GLY A 8 5.48 7.96 -10.33
CA GLY A 8 5.37 9.18 -9.52
C GLY A 8 6.67 9.67 -8.87
N TRP A 9 7.82 9.06 -9.18
CA TRP A 9 9.12 9.34 -8.53
C TRP A 9 9.10 9.22 -6.98
N ASN A 10 8.33 8.26 -6.46
CA ASN A 10 8.10 8.07 -5.03
C ASN A 10 8.66 6.73 -4.54
N GLU A 11 9.99 6.56 -4.58
CA GLU A 11 10.62 5.36 -4.01
C GLU A 11 10.46 5.36 -2.48
N LYS A 12 9.91 4.27 -1.93
CA LYS A 12 9.67 4.11 -0.49
C LYS A 12 9.95 2.67 -0.06
N PRO A 13 10.68 2.44 1.04
CA PRO A 13 10.78 1.12 1.65
C PRO A 13 9.42 0.63 2.16
N ASN A 14 9.14 -0.67 2.04
CA ASN A 14 7.88 -1.27 2.50
C ASN A 14 7.55 -0.94 3.96
N LEU A 15 8.56 -0.98 4.86
CA LEU A 15 8.36 -0.70 6.28
C LEU A 15 8.00 0.78 6.54
N GLU A 16 8.47 1.71 5.72
CA GLU A 16 8.07 3.13 5.82
C GLU A 16 6.58 3.27 5.48
N ILE A 17 6.13 2.63 4.38
CA ILE A 17 4.72 2.64 3.96
C ILE A 17 3.81 2.07 5.06
N VAL A 18 4.17 0.92 5.63
CA VAL A 18 3.39 0.28 6.72
C VAL A 18 3.30 1.20 7.93
N ARG A 19 4.40 1.83 8.35
CA ARG A 19 4.40 2.79 9.47
C ARG A 19 3.55 4.03 9.19
N THR A 20 3.59 4.56 7.96
CA THR A 20 2.72 5.67 7.55
C THR A 20 1.26 5.30 7.66
N ILE A 21 0.87 4.10 7.22
CA ILE A 21 -0.51 3.60 7.35
C ILE A 21 -0.90 3.47 8.84
N CYS A 22 -0.03 2.89 9.67
CA CYS A 22 -0.29 2.77 11.11
C CYS A 22 -0.52 4.14 11.77
N GLY A 23 0.34 5.12 11.48
CA GLY A 23 0.18 6.47 12.04
C GLY A 23 -1.09 7.16 11.57
N LEU A 24 -1.47 7.00 10.29
CA LEU A 24 -2.74 7.51 9.78
C LEU A 24 -3.95 6.85 10.45
N LEU A 25 -3.90 5.55 10.72
CA LEU A 25 -4.97 4.85 11.42
C LEU A 25 -5.03 5.25 12.90
N ASP A 26 -3.89 5.44 13.56
CA ASP A 26 -3.83 5.96 14.94
C ASP A 26 -4.51 7.34 15.04
N GLU A 27 -4.38 8.18 14.01
CA GLU A 27 -5.03 9.49 13.91
C GLU A 27 -6.53 9.38 13.56
N LEU A 28 -6.86 8.67 12.48
CA LEU A 28 -8.19 8.69 11.86
C LEU A 28 -9.17 7.71 12.50
N ARG A 29 -8.68 6.62 13.08
CA ARG A 29 -9.50 5.59 13.74
C ARG A 29 -8.71 4.93 14.89
N PRO A 30 -8.52 5.63 16.02
CA PRO A 30 -7.78 5.10 17.17
C PRO A 30 -8.31 3.72 17.61
N ARG A 31 -7.39 2.84 18.06
CA ARG A 31 -7.75 1.48 18.47
C ARG A 31 -8.61 1.47 19.73
N ALA A 32 -9.69 0.69 19.71
CA ALA A 32 -10.50 0.42 20.89
C ALA A 32 -9.68 -0.40 21.90
N GLY A 33 -9.14 0.27 22.91
CA GLY A 33 -8.18 -0.30 23.89
C GLY A 33 -6.88 0.50 24.04
N GLY A 34 -6.67 1.52 23.21
CA GLY A 34 -5.42 2.27 23.17
C GLY A 34 -4.30 1.50 22.47
N GLY A 35 -3.10 2.08 22.48
CA GLY A 35 -1.94 1.54 21.76
C GLY A 35 -1.92 1.92 20.28
N SER A 36 -0.78 1.70 19.64
CA SER A 36 -0.58 2.04 18.22
C SER A 36 -0.89 0.84 17.31
N TYR A 37 -1.40 1.06 16.10
CA TYR A 37 -1.47 0.03 15.07
C TYR A 37 -0.09 -0.55 14.71
N SER A 38 1.00 0.20 14.96
CA SER A 38 2.37 -0.27 14.68
C SER A 38 2.80 -1.47 15.54
N GLU A 39 2.12 -1.71 16.67
CA GLU A 39 2.34 -2.90 17.51
C GLU A 39 1.94 -4.21 16.80
N GLN A 40 1.15 -4.14 15.74
CA GLN A 40 0.72 -5.29 14.94
C GLN A 40 1.70 -5.65 13.81
N ILE A 41 2.79 -4.90 13.66
CA ILE A 41 3.82 -5.20 12.66
C ILE A 41 4.55 -6.49 13.05
N ALA A 42 4.49 -7.49 12.18
CA ALA A 42 5.22 -8.74 12.31
C ALA A 42 6.16 -8.95 11.12
N PHE A 43 7.38 -9.40 11.39
CA PHE A 43 8.29 -9.84 10.35
C PHE A 43 8.03 -11.31 10.03
N VAL A 44 7.90 -11.62 8.75
CA VAL A 44 7.63 -12.97 8.25
C VAL A 44 8.75 -13.40 7.31
N LYS A 45 8.75 -14.68 6.93
CA LYS A 45 9.69 -15.22 5.94
C LYS A 45 9.61 -14.43 4.64
N ASP A 46 10.77 -14.09 4.09
CA ASP A 46 10.87 -13.32 2.85
C ASP A 46 10.35 -14.11 1.62
N ARG A 47 9.89 -13.37 0.62
CA ARG A 47 9.37 -13.94 -0.64
C ARG A 47 10.52 -14.55 -1.46
N PRO A 48 10.39 -15.79 -1.97
CA PRO A 48 11.34 -16.33 -2.93
C PRO A 48 11.46 -15.42 -4.17
N GLY A 49 12.69 -15.01 -4.51
CA GLY A 49 12.95 -14.13 -5.65
C GLY A 49 12.51 -12.68 -5.44
N HIS A 50 12.55 -12.16 -4.21
CA HIS A 50 12.14 -10.79 -3.90
C HIS A 50 13.08 -9.75 -4.55
N ASP A 51 12.58 -9.08 -5.59
CA ASP A 51 13.18 -7.87 -6.14
C ASP A 51 13.12 -6.74 -5.10
N ARG A 52 14.29 -6.21 -4.73
CA ARG A 52 14.41 -5.29 -3.59
C ARG A 52 14.10 -3.84 -3.91
N ARG A 53 14.11 -3.47 -5.19
CA ARG A 53 13.96 -2.07 -5.61
C ARG A 53 13.35 -1.98 -6.99
N TYR A 54 12.26 -1.23 -7.08
CA TYR A 54 11.74 -0.72 -8.33
C TYR A 54 11.79 0.80 -8.32
N ALA A 55 12.29 1.37 -9.41
CA ALA A 55 12.37 2.80 -9.61
C ALA A 55 12.12 3.09 -11.09
N ILE A 56 11.16 3.98 -11.37
CA ILE A 56 10.74 4.30 -12.73
C ILE A 56 11.18 5.71 -13.09
N ASP A 57 11.85 5.84 -14.23
CA ASP A 57 12.11 7.12 -14.87
C ASP A 57 10.96 7.47 -15.84
N ALA A 58 10.11 8.42 -15.44
CA ALA A 58 8.98 8.92 -16.22
C ALA A 58 9.28 10.25 -16.97
N ARG A 59 10.56 10.64 -17.14
CA ARG A 59 10.90 11.91 -17.82
C ARG A 59 10.49 11.96 -19.29
N LYS A 60 10.34 10.81 -19.96
CA LYS A 60 9.89 10.75 -21.37
C LYS A 60 8.45 11.24 -21.50
N ILE A 61 7.53 10.70 -20.68
CA ILE A 61 6.11 11.05 -20.73
C ILE A 61 5.87 12.48 -20.25
N GLU A 62 6.65 12.94 -19.27
CA GLU A 62 6.63 14.33 -18.82
C GLU A 62 6.99 15.30 -19.96
N ARG A 63 8.12 15.07 -20.63
CA ARG A 63 8.61 15.97 -21.68
C ARG A 63 7.72 15.99 -22.92
N GLU A 64 7.25 14.83 -23.35
CA GLU A 64 6.55 14.69 -24.64
C GLU A 64 5.04 14.92 -24.53
N LEU A 65 4.43 14.58 -23.39
CA LEU A 65 2.97 14.65 -23.19
C LEU A 65 2.56 15.62 -22.07
N GLY A 66 3.52 16.23 -21.36
CA GLY A 66 3.23 17.11 -20.23
C GLY A 66 2.68 16.39 -19.00
N TRP A 67 2.74 15.05 -18.96
CA TRP A 67 2.19 14.27 -17.86
C TRP A 67 3.00 14.47 -16.58
N LYS A 68 2.30 14.72 -15.47
CA LYS A 68 2.86 14.74 -14.11
C LYS A 68 1.86 14.10 -13.14
N PRO A 69 2.32 13.43 -12.07
CA PRO A 69 1.42 12.93 -11.03
C PRO A 69 0.74 14.11 -10.35
N ALA A 70 -0.57 13.99 -10.11
CA ALA A 70 -1.36 15.00 -9.41
C ALA A 70 -1.22 14.91 -7.88
N GLU A 71 -0.78 13.76 -7.37
CA GLU A 71 -0.66 13.46 -5.94
C GLU A 71 0.81 13.23 -5.57
N THR A 72 1.18 13.61 -4.34
CA THR A 72 2.39 13.08 -3.71
C THR A 72 2.07 11.73 -3.05
N PHE A 73 3.10 11.02 -2.57
CA PHE A 73 2.86 9.80 -1.79
C PHE A 73 1.99 10.09 -0.55
N GLU A 74 2.28 11.17 0.17
CA GLU A 74 1.61 11.57 1.41
C GLU A 74 0.15 11.93 1.18
N SER A 75 -0.17 12.70 0.13
CA SER A 75 -1.56 13.04 -0.17
C SER A 75 -2.36 11.83 -0.64
N GLY A 76 -1.76 10.97 -1.47
CA GLY A 76 -2.39 9.76 -1.99
C GLY A 76 -2.65 8.71 -0.90
N ILE A 77 -1.68 8.44 -0.01
CA ILE A 77 -1.83 7.41 1.02
C ILE A 77 -2.87 7.79 2.07
N ARG A 78 -2.98 9.08 2.45
CA ARG A 78 -4.05 9.57 3.34
C ARG A 78 -5.43 9.35 2.71
N LYS A 79 -5.63 9.82 1.47
CA LYS A 79 -6.89 9.63 0.72
C LYS A 79 -7.24 8.15 0.59
N THR A 80 -6.24 7.29 0.40
CA THR A 80 -6.43 5.84 0.34
C THR A 80 -6.96 5.30 1.67
N VAL A 81 -6.32 5.62 2.80
CA VAL A 81 -6.79 5.19 4.13
C VAL A 81 -8.21 5.68 4.40
N GLU A 82 -8.50 6.96 4.16
CA GLU A 82 -9.83 7.55 4.32
C GLU A 82 -10.88 6.85 3.44
N TRP A 83 -10.53 6.49 2.21
CA TRP A 83 -11.41 5.76 1.31
C TRP A 83 -11.77 4.38 1.87
N TYR A 84 -10.79 3.59 2.34
CA TYR A 84 -11.06 2.29 2.94
C TYR A 84 -11.89 2.39 4.23
N LEU A 85 -11.67 3.42 5.05
CA LEU A 85 -12.47 3.67 6.25
C LEU A 85 -13.92 4.03 5.94
N SER A 86 -14.19 4.69 4.81
CA SER A 86 -15.53 5.12 4.38
C SER A 86 -16.27 4.10 3.50
N HIS A 87 -15.61 3.06 3.00
CA HIS A 87 -16.18 2.10 2.05
C HIS A 87 -16.23 0.66 2.59
N GLY A 88 -16.63 0.49 3.85
CA GLY A 88 -16.73 -0.82 4.52
C GLY A 88 -17.53 -1.86 3.72
N ASP A 89 -18.72 -1.50 3.21
CA ASP A 89 -19.57 -2.40 2.42
C ASP A 89 -18.86 -2.92 1.16
N TRP A 90 -18.01 -2.10 0.53
CA TRP A 90 -17.24 -2.53 -0.63
C TRP A 90 -16.17 -3.54 -0.22
N VAL A 91 -15.46 -3.26 0.87
CA VAL A 91 -14.42 -4.13 1.42
C VAL A 91 -15.00 -5.50 1.79
N GLU A 92 -16.15 -5.54 2.46
CA GLU A 92 -16.79 -6.80 2.85
C GLU A 92 -17.15 -7.67 1.64
N ARG A 93 -17.65 -7.07 0.56
CA ARG A 93 -18.02 -7.81 -0.67
C ARG A 93 -16.81 -8.46 -1.34
N VAL A 94 -15.65 -7.79 -1.35
CA VAL A 94 -14.45 -8.31 -2.02
C VAL A 94 -13.66 -9.31 -1.18
N GLN A 95 -13.92 -9.41 0.13
CA GLN A 95 -13.24 -10.33 1.05
C GLN A 95 -13.90 -11.72 1.20
N SER A 96 -14.64 -12.17 0.17
CA SER A 96 -15.39 -13.43 0.24
C SER A 96 -14.59 -14.66 -0.20
N GLY A 97 -15.02 -15.84 0.28
CA GLY A 97 -14.60 -17.18 -0.18
C GLY A 97 -13.10 -17.33 -0.44
N ALA A 98 -12.75 -17.32 -1.73
CA ALA A 98 -11.40 -17.51 -2.25
C ALA A 98 -10.35 -16.56 -1.64
N TYR A 99 -10.72 -15.33 -1.27
CA TYR A 99 -9.81 -14.41 -0.62
C TYR A 99 -9.35 -14.95 0.75
N ARG A 100 -10.28 -15.45 1.56
CA ARG A 100 -9.96 -15.97 2.90
C ARG A 100 -9.16 -17.27 2.83
N GLU A 101 -9.51 -18.15 1.90
CA GLU A 101 -8.75 -19.39 1.65
C GLU A 101 -7.31 -19.08 1.23
N TRP A 102 -7.12 -18.10 0.35
CA TRP A 102 -5.80 -17.65 -0.08
C TRP A 102 -4.97 -17.09 1.09
N ILE A 103 -5.57 -16.28 1.97
CA ILE A 103 -4.89 -15.75 3.16
C ILE A 103 -4.39 -16.89 4.05
N VAL A 104 -5.22 -17.91 4.31
CA VAL A 104 -4.83 -19.06 5.13
C VAL A 104 -3.66 -19.82 4.50
N ALA A 105 -3.75 -20.10 3.19
CA ALA A 105 -2.72 -20.83 2.47
C ALA A 105 -1.36 -20.10 2.49
N GLN A 106 -1.35 -18.77 2.39
CA GLN A 106 -0.10 -18.00 2.30
C GLN A 106 0.49 -17.60 3.65
N TYR A 107 -0.35 -17.35 4.66
CA TYR A 107 0.10 -16.70 5.91
C TYR A 107 -0.10 -17.55 7.17
N THR A 108 -0.90 -18.62 7.15
CA THR A 108 -1.14 -19.46 8.35
C THR A 108 -0.15 -20.63 8.49
N GLN A 109 0.53 -21.04 7.41
CA GLN A 109 1.53 -22.11 7.45
C GLN A 109 2.91 -21.68 7.97
N ALA A 110 3.09 -20.41 8.33
CA ALA A 110 4.37 -19.82 8.73
C ALA A 110 4.47 -19.49 10.23
N ALA A 111 3.70 -20.19 11.07
CA ALA A 111 3.87 -20.18 12.54
C ALA A 111 4.68 -21.41 12.99
#